data_AF-A0A0F9U9U0-F1
#
_entry.id   AF-A0A0F9U9U0-F1
#
_cell.length_a   1.000
_cell.length_b   1.000
_cell.length_c   1.000
_cell.angle_alpha   90.00
_cell.angle_beta   90.00
_cell.angle_gamma   90.00
#
_symmetry.space_group_name_H-M   'P 1'
#
loop_
_entity.id
_entity.type
_entity.pdbx_description
1 polymer ?
#
loop_
_entity_poly.entity_id
_entity_poly.type
_entity_poly.pdbx_seq_one_letter_code
_entity_poly.pdbx_strand_id
1 'polypeptide(L)'
;MSNPPSTRRFGSVMLVLAWVVGLALAANWFAGIEESKRNPNQTPVSHQSGAITEVRLQRNGSGHYLVNGQINGHEVTFLLDTGATFVAIPGSLAEKLDLSRGRSMMVHTANGPAESFNTRIDVLTLGEIRLHDVSAGIVPGMAGNDVLLGMSALQRLEFSQQSGELILRQNRQ
;
A
#
# COMPACT_ATOMS: atom_id res chain seq x y z
N MET A 1 -7.03 69.99 -6.79
CA MET A 1 -7.48 68.65 -7.22
C MET A 1 -6.54 67.63 -6.61
N SER A 2 -6.98 66.87 -5.60
CA SER A 2 -6.18 65.86 -4.90
C SER A 2 -6.40 64.47 -5.51
N ASN A 3 -5.31 63.81 -5.92
CA ASN A 3 -5.36 62.40 -6.35
C ASN A 3 -5.35 61.49 -5.11
N PRO A 4 -6.23 60.48 -5.00
CA PRO A 4 -6.20 59.55 -3.87
C PRO A 4 -5.04 58.55 -4.01
N PRO A 5 -4.49 58.05 -2.89
CA PRO A 5 -3.35 57.12 -2.91
C PRO A 5 -3.75 55.74 -3.47
N SER A 6 -2.81 55.11 -4.16
CA SER A 6 -2.96 53.87 -4.91
C SER A 6 -3.05 52.62 -4.02
N THR A 7 -4.20 52.42 -3.38
CA THR A 7 -4.52 51.23 -2.56
C THR A 7 -4.73 49.92 -3.35
N ARG A 8 -4.75 49.95 -4.69
CA ARG A 8 -5.07 48.76 -5.52
C ARG A 8 -3.97 47.69 -5.55
N ARG A 9 -2.69 48.05 -5.40
CA ARG A 9 -1.57 47.09 -5.53
C ARG A 9 -1.51 46.08 -4.38
N PHE A 10 -1.84 46.49 -3.15
CA PHE A 10 -1.82 45.59 -1.98
C PHE A 10 -2.99 44.60 -1.98
N GLY A 11 -4.18 45.02 -2.42
CA GLY A 11 -5.36 44.12 -2.51
C GLY A 11 -5.19 43.01 -3.56
N SER A 12 -4.60 43.33 -4.72
CA SER A 12 -4.33 42.33 -5.76
C SER A 12 -3.31 41.28 -5.32
N VAL A 13 -2.25 41.68 -4.60
CA VAL A 13 -1.26 40.74 -4.04
C VAL A 13 -1.90 39.82 -3.01
N MET A 14 -2.73 40.36 -2.11
CA MET A 14 -3.46 39.56 -1.12
C MET A 14 -4.43 38.57 -1.78
N LEU A 15 -5.10 38.97 -2.87
CA LEU A 15 -6.00 38.09 -3.63
C LEU A 15 -5.25 36.96 -4.34
N VAL A 16 -4.10 37.23 -4.95
CA VAL A 16 -3.25 36.19 -5.56
C VAL A 16 -2.75 35.22 -4.49
N LEU A 17 -2.29 35.71 -3.34
CA LEU A 17 -1.87 34.84 -2.22
C LEU A 17 -3.02 33.98 -1.71
N ALA A 18 -4.23 34.54 -1.58
CA ALA A 18 -5.42 33.79 -1.18
C ALA A 18 -5.76 32.68 -2.19
N TRP A 19 -5.65 32.93 -3.49
CA TRP A 19 -5.84 31.90 -4.53
C TRP A 19 -4.75 30.82 -4.48
N VAL A 20 -3.49 31.19 -4.30
CA VAL A 20 -2.38 30.22 -4.18
C VAL A 20 -2.59 29.31 -2.98
N VAL A 21 -2.92 29.87 -1.81
CA VAL A 21 -3.23 29.11 -0.59
C VAL A 21 -4.47 28.24 -0.81
N GLY A 22 -5.54 28.78 -1.39
CA GLY A 22 -6.76 28.05 -1.69
C GLY A 22 -6.53 26.86 -2.62
N LEU A 23 -5.74 27.04 -3.68
CA LEU A 23 -5.36 25.97 -4.61
C LEU A 23 -4.46 24.92 -3.94
N ALA A 24 -3.52 25.32 -3.09
CA ALA A 24 -2.68 24.38 -2.34
C ALA A 24 -3.51 23.50 -1.38
N LEU A 25 -4.46 24.10 -0.67
CA LEU A 25 -5.39 23.38 0.20
C LEU A 25 -6.29 22.43 -0.60
N ALA A 26 -6.84 22.89 -1.73
CA ALA A 26 -7.66 22.06 -2.59
C ALA A 26 -6.87 20.88 -3.18
N ALA A 27 -5.63 21.10 -3.63
CA ALA A 27 -4.75 20.05 -4.14
C ALA A 27 -4.47 18.98 -3.08
N ASN A 28 -4.17 19.38 -1.85
CA ASN A 28 -3.97 18.44 -0.73
C ASN A 28 -5.25 17.67 -0.39
N TRP A 29 -6.42 18.32 -0.45
CA TRP A 29 -7.70 17.65 -0.22
C TRP A 29 -8.04 16.64 -1.31
N PHE A 30 -7.87 17.00 -2.59
CA PHE A 30 -8.10 16.10 -3.71
C PHE A 30 -7.13 14.92 -3.73
N ALA A 31 -5.86 15.13 -3.37
CA ALA A 31 -4.88 14.04 -3.25
C ALA A 31 -5.30 12.99 -2.21
N GLY A 32 -5.84 13.43 -1.06
CA GLY A 32 -6.37 12.52 -0.04
C GLY A 32 -7.60 11.73 -0.47
N ILE A 33 -8.48 12.33 -1.28
CA ILE A 33 -9.67 11.64 -1.83
C ILE A 33 -9.27 10.52 -2.80
N GLU A 34 -8.22 10.74 -3.60
CA GLU A 34 -7.76 9.76 -4.59
C GLU A 34 -7.20 8.49 -3.92
N GLU A 35 -6.42 8.65 -2.85
CA GLU A 35 -5.84 7.52 -2.13
C GLU A 35 -6.89 6.63 -1.45
N SER A 36 -7.96 7.24 -0.91
CA SER A 36 -9.09 6.50 -0.32
C SER A 36 -9.89 5.72 -1.35
N LYS A 37 -9.95 6.19 -2.61
CA LYS A 37 -10.57 5.44 -3.71
C LYS A 37 -9.68 4.30 -4.19
N ARG A 38 -8.35 4.50 -4.18
CA ARG A 38 -7.35 3.50 -4.57
C ARG A 38 -7.31 2.34 -3.58
N ASN A 39 -7.24 2.63 -2.28
CA ASN A 39 -7.20 1.65 -1.21
C ASN A 39 -8.34 1.92 -0.22
N PRO A 40 -9.49 1.21 -0.32
CA PRO A 40 -10.56 1.31 0.67
C PRO A 40 -10.22 0.62 2.01
N ASN A 41 -9.12 -0.13 2.09
CA ASN A 41 -8.70 -0.91 3.27
C ASN A 41 -7.46 -0.32 3.95
N GLN A 42 -7.45 1.00 4.17
CA GLN A 42 -6.34 1.68 4.86
C GLN A 42 -6.22 1.30 6.34
N THR A 43 -7.33 0.92 6.95
CA THR A 43 -7.43 0.50 8.35
C THR A 43 -8.16 -0.85 8.41
N PRO A 44 -7.47 -1.97 8.11
CA PRO A 44 -8.12 -3.28 8.09
C PRO A 44 -8.69 -3.62 9.47
N VAL A 45 -10.01 -3.80 9.54
CA VAL A 45 -10.69 -4.26 10.75
C VAL A 45 -10.53 -5.77 10.85
N SER A 46 -10.10 -6.22 12.02
CA SER A 46 -9.95 -7.64 12.33
C SER A 46 -11.07 -8.11 13.26
N HIS A 47 -11.55 -9.33 13.04
CA HIS A 47 -12.50 -10.01 13.91
C HIS A 47 -11.86 -11.29 14.44
N GLN A 48 -11.75 -11.42 15.76
CA GLN A 48 -11.27 -12.64 16.40
C GLN A 48 -12.45 -13.49 16.86
N SER A 49 -12.41 -14.78 16.54
CA SER A 49 -13.36 -15.78 17.02
C SER A 49 -12.59 -17.03 17.43
N GLY A 50 -12.35 -17.18 18.74
CA GLY A 50 -11.50 -18.24 19.28
C GLY A 50 -10.07 -18.15 18.73
N ALA A 51 -9.62 -19.20 18.05
CA ALA A 51 -8.30 -19.28 17.42
C ALA A 51 -8.23 -18.63 16.03
N ILE A 52 -9.37 -18.18 15.48
CA ILE A 52 -9.46 -17.64 14.12
C ILE A 52 -9.37 -16.12 14.17
N THR A 53 -8.45 -15.54 13.41
CA THR A 53 -8.38 -14.10 13.12
C THR A 53 -8.84 -13.87 11.68
N GLU A 54 -9.86 -13.05 11.51
CA GLU A 54 -10.47 -12.71 10.22
C GLU A 54 -10.21 -11.25 9.86
N VAL A 55 -9.82 -10.97 8.62
CA VAL A 55 -9.71 -9.62 8.05
C VAL A 55 -10.56 -9.55 6.79
N ARG A 56 -11.41 -8.53 6.68
CA ARG A 56 -12.27 -8.31 5.51
C ARG A 56 -11.74 -7.16 4.68
N LEU A 57 -11.64 -7.40 3.38
CA LEU A 57 -11.12 -6.44 2.41
C LEU A 57 -12.18 -6.11 1.38
N GLN A 58 -12.40 -4.82 1.16
CA GLN A 58 -13.22 -4.28 0.10
C GLN A 58 -12.41 -4.19 -1.20
N ARG A 59 -13.08 -4.47 -2.30
CA ARG A 59 -12.49 -4.32 -3.64
C ARG A 59 -12.46 -2.85 -4.01
N ASN A 60 -11.35 -2.36 -4.56
CA ASN A 60 -11.26 -0.98 -5.06
C ASN A 60 -11.96 -0.82 -6.42
N GLY A 61 -12.02 0.43 -6.92
CA GLY A 61 -12.66 0.74 -8.21
C GLY A 61 -12.03 0.05 -9.44
N SER A 62 -10.75 -0.34 -9.37
CA SER A 62 -10.06 -1.10 -10.43
C SER A 62 -10.24 -2.61 -10.34
N GLY A 63 -10.96 -3.09 -9.32
CA GLY A 63 -11.19 -4.51 -9.14
C GLY A 63 -10.12 -5.25 -8.32
N HIS A 64 -9.17 -4.54 -7.74
CA HIS A 64 -8.08 -5.09 -6.94
C HIS A 64 -8.35 -4.98 -5.44
N TYR A 65 -7.65 -5.79 -4.65
CA TYR A 65 -7.65 -5.69 -3.19
C TYR A 65 -6.32 -5.12 -2.73
N LEU A 66 -6.34 -3.86 -2.31
CA LEU A 66 -5.22 -3.24 -1.62
C LEU A 66 -5.51 -3.22 -0.12
N VAL A 67 -4.49 -3.32 0.71
CA VAL A 67 -4.63 -3.25 2.16
C VAL A 67 -3.36 -2.68 2.78
N ASN A 68 -3.50 -1.78 3.74
CA ASN A 68 -2.35 -1.35 4.53
C ASN A 68 -1.99 -2.41 5.55
N GLY A 69 -0.70 -2.64 5.72
CA GLY A 69 -0.17 -3.56 6.71
C GLY A 69 1.26 -3.19 7.05
N GLN A 70 1.99 -4.14 7.62
CA GLN A 70 3.37 -3.91 8.03
C GLN A 70 4.28 -5.05 7.60
N ILE A 71 5.52 -4.70 7.26
CA ILE A 71 6.65 -5.62 7.12
C ILE A 71 7.70 -5.18 8.13
N ASN A 72 8.09 -6.09 9.03
CA ASN A 72 9.08 -5.82 10.07
C ASN A 72 8.75 -4.56 10.91
N GLY A 73 7.47 -4.27 11.11
CA GLY A 73 6.98 -3.10 11.85
C GLY A 73 6.84 -1.80 11.03
N HIS A 74 7.26 -1.80 9.77
CA HIS A 74 7.17 -0.64 8.87
C HIS A 74 5.91 -0.70 8.01
N GLU A 75 5.17 0.40 7.93
CA GLU A 75 3.96 0.50 7.12
C GLU A 75 4.22 0.35 5.62
N VAL A 76 3.41 -0.48 4.98
CA VAL A 76 3.37 -0.72 3.54
C VAL A 76 1.93 -0.91 3.07
N THR A 77 1.70 -0.67 1.79
CA THR A 77 0.47 -1.09 1.13
C THR A 77 0.71 -2.38 0.37
N PHE A 78 -0.09 -3.39 0.66
CA PHE A 78 -0.10 -4.65 -0.05
C PHE A 78 -1.15 -4.63 -1.15
N LEU A 79 -0.77 -5.08 -2.34
CA LEU A 79 -1.68 -5.47 -3.41
C LEU A 79 -1.77 -6.99 -3.41
N LEU A 80 -2.96 -7.55 -3.21
CA LEU A 80 -3.14 -8.99 -3.29
C LEU A 80 -2.98 -9.47 -4.74
N ASP A 81 -2.05 -10.40 -4.94
CA ASP A 81 -1.75 -10.98 -6.24
C ASP A 81 -1.56 -12.49 -6.12
N THR A 82 -2.61 -13.25 -6.47
CA THR A 82 -2.57 -14.72 -6.48
C THR A 82 -1.72 -15.30 -7.62
N GLY A 83 -1.33 -14.48 -8.60
CA GLY A 83 -0.43 -14.87 -9.70
C GLY A 83 1.05 -14.84 -9.29
N ALA A 84 1.40 -14.13 -8.22
CA ALA A 84 2.76 -14.05 -7.72
C ALA A 84 3.11 -15.26 -6.84
N THR A 85 4.23 -15.93 -7.12
CA THR A 85 4.67 -17.10 -6.33
C THR A 85 5.12 -16.72 -4.92
N PHE A 86 5.77 -15.58 -4.76
CA PHE A 86 6.30 -15.08 -3.49
C PHE A 86 5.89 -13.62 -3.27
N VAL A 87 6.07 -13.09 -2.06
CA VAL A 87 5.85 -11.67 -1.79
C VAL A 87 6.90 -10.84 -2.55
N ALA A 88 6.47 -10.01 -3.49
CA ALA A 88 7.38 -9.20 -4.31
C ALA A 88 7.43 -7.77 -3.79
N ILE A 89 8.65 -7.30 -3.50
CA ILE A 89 8.91 -6.04 -2.80
C ILE A 89 9.68 -5.12 -3.74
N PRO A 90 9.20 -3.89 -3.99
CA PRO A 90 9.95 -2.90 -4.75
C PRO A 90 11.34 -2.66 -4.16
N GLY A 91 12.35 -2.57 -5.01
CA GLY A 91 13.74 -2.36 -4.55
C GLY A 91 13.94 -1.10 -3.72
N SER A 92 13.12 -0.06 -3.94
CA SER A 92 13.11 1.19 -3.19
C SER A 92 12.69 1.04 -1.73
N LEU A 93 11.95 -0.01 -1.39
CA LEU A 93 11.47 -0.24 -0.03
C LEU A 93 12.40 -1.15 0.79
N ALA A 94 13.26 -1.95 0.14
CA ALA A 94 14.03 -2.99 0.82
C ALA A 94 14.81 -2.50 2.05
N GLU A 95 15.51 -1.36 1.93
CA GLU A 95 16.28 -0.78 3.03
C GLU A 95 15.38 -0.25 4.15
N LYS A 96 14.29 0.44 3.81
CA LYS A 96 13.30 0.94 4.79
C LYS A 96 12.67 -0.19 5.59
N LEU A 97 12.50 -1.37 4.97
CA LEU A 97 11.85 -2.52 5.58
C LEU A 97 12.82 -3.46 6.32
N ASP A 98 14.09 -3.05 6.48
CA ASP A 98 15.15 -3.84 7.10
C ASP A 98 15.39 -5.20 6.40
N LEU A 99 15.25 -5.23 5.07
CA LEU A 99 15.38 -6.45 4.28
C LEU A 99 16.75 -6.55 3.61
N SER A 100 17.42 -7.67 3.86
CA SER A 100 18.69 -7.99 3.21
C SER A 100 18.48 -8.61 1.83
N ARG A 101 19.33 -8.22 0.87
CA ARG A 101 19.39 -8.84 -0.45
C ARG A 101 20.21 -10.12 -0.37
N GLY A 102 19.57 -11.25 -0.60
CA GLY A 102 20.23 -12.54 -0.75
C GLY A 102 20.71 -12.78 -2.18
N ARG A 103 20.66 -14.04 -2.59
CA ARG A 103 21.05 -14.47 -3.93
C ARG A 103 20.13 -13.87 -5.00
N SER A 104 20.74 -13.37 -6.08
CA SER A 104 20.04 -12.93 -7.29
C SER A 104 19.41 -14.12 -8.02
N MET A 105 18.22 -13.90 -8.57
CA MET A 105 17.45 -14.86 -9.36
C MET A 105 16.61 -14.13 -10.41
N MET A 106 16.29 -14.83 -11.49
CA MET A 106 15.36 -14.34 -12.51
C MET A 106 13.94 -14.76 -12.18
N VAL A 107 13.01 -13.82 -12.27
CA VAL A 107 11.58 -14.03 -12.00
C VAL A 107 10.77 -13.58 -13.22
N HIS A 108 9.68 -14.27 -13.51
CA HIS A 108 8.78 -13.86 -14.60
C HIS A 108 7.71 -12.94 -14.03
N THR A 109 7.60 -11.75 -14.61
CA THR A 109 6.58 -10.76 -14.28
C THR A 109 5.67 -10.53 -15.48
N ALA A 110 4.60 -9.76 -15.31
CA ALA A 110 3.72 -9.37 -16.41
C ALA A 110 4.48 -8.60 -17.53
N ASN A 111 5.55 -7.90 -17.18
CA ASN A 111 6.38 -7.14 -18.13
C ASN A 111 7.57 -7.96 -18.67
N GLY A 112 7.58 -9.28 -18.44
CA GLY A 112 8.67 -10.18 -18.83
C GLY A 112 9.62 -10.54 -17.67
N PRO A 113 10.75 -11.19 -17.98
CA PRO A 113 11.75 -11.57 -17.00
C PRO A 113 12.35 -10.34 -16.31
N ALA A 114 12.49 -10.40 -14.98
CA ALA A 114 13.11 -9.37 -14.17
C ALA A 114 14.10 -9.99 -13.18
N GLU A 115 15.12 -9.23 -12.79
CA GLU A 115 16.01 -9.60 -11.69
C GLU A 115 15.29 -9.42 -10.34
N SER A 116 15.49 -10.39 -9.44
CA SER A 116 14.99 -10.37 -8.07
C SER A 116 16.08 -10.88 -7.12
N PHE A 117 16.08 -10.40 -5.89
CA PHE A 117 16.96 -10.89 -4.81
C PHE A 117 16.13 -11.58 -3.75
N ASN A 118 16.46 -12.83 -3.44
CA ASN A 118 15.76 -13.55 -2.37
C ASN A 118 15.93 -12.84 -1.02
N THR A 119 14.86 -12.78 -0.25
CA THR A 119 14.86 -12.27 1.12
C THR A 119 13.82 -13.00 1.98
N ARG A 120 13.85 -12.76 3.28
CA ARG A 120 12.84 -13.25 4.23
C ARG A 120 12.28 -12.07 5.00
N ILE A 121 10.96 -12.05 5.13
CA ILE A 121 10.25 -11.12 6.00
C ILE A 121 10.10 -11.80 7.36
N ASP A 122 10.59 -11.17 8.43
CA ASP A 122 10.51 -11.73 9.78
C ASP A 122 9.07 -11.74 10.27
N VAL A 123 8.36 -10.62 10.06
CA VAL A 123 6.94 -10.48 10.40
C VAL A 123 6.21 -9.67 9.34
N LEU A 124 5.18 -10.27 8.75
CA LEU A 124 4.20 -9.61 7.89
C LEU A 124 2.88 -9.52 8.65
N THR A 125 2.33 -8.31 8.79
CA THR A 125 1.09 -8.07 9.52
C THR A 125 0.02 -7.45 8.62
N LEU A 126 -1.20 -8.00 8.68
CA LEU A 126 -2.41 -7.49 8.02
C LEU A 126 -3.52 -7.41 9.06
N GLY A 127 -3.83 -6.21 9.56
CA GLY A 127 -4.68 -6.08 10.76
C GLY A 127 -4.06 -6.86 11.92
N GLU A 128 -4.77 -7.84 12.46
CA GLU A 128 -4.28 -8.72 13.53
C GLU A 128 -3.69 -10.05 13.04
N ILE A 129 -3.77 -10.34 11.73
CA ILE A 129 -3.10 -11.49 11.11
C ILE A 129 -1.60 -11.22 11.14
N ARG A 130 -0.81 -12.19 11.64
CA ARG A 130 0.66 -12.12 11.66
C ARG A 130 1.26 -13.37 11.05
N LEU A 131 2.03 -13.20 9.99
CA LEU A 131 2.78 -14.26 9.34
C LEU A 131 4.27 -14.08 9.62
N HIS A 132 4.91 -15.15 10.10
CA HIS A 132 6.33 -15.15 10.42
C HIS A 132 7.15 -15.86 9.34
N ASP A 133 8.40 -15.44 9.14
CA ASP A 133 9.33 -16.09 8.19
C ASP A 133 8.70 -16.30 6.80
N VAL A 134 8.29 -15.20 6.17
CA VAL A 134 7.65 -15.22 4.84
C VAL A 134 8.72 -15.06 3.77
N SER A 135 8.78 -16.01 2.84
CA SER A 135 9.67 -15.93 1.68
C SER A 135 9.26 -14.77 0.78
N ALA A 136 10.22 -13.93 0.40
CA ALA A 136 9.98 -12.76 -0.42
C ALA A 136 11.12 -12.55 -1.43
N GLY A 137 10.85 -11.70 -2.43
CA GLY A 137 11.82 -11.29 -3.44
C GLY A 137 11.85 -9.77 -3.55
N ILE A 138 13.04 -9.18 -3.48
CA ILE A 138 13.26 -7.77 -3.74
C ILE A 138 13.45 -7.60 -5.24
N VAL A 139 12.53 -6.89 -5.90
CA VAL A 139 12.50 -6.70 -7.36
C VAL A 139 12.84 -5.24 -7.67
N PRO A 140 14.09 -4.92 -8.06
CA PRO A 140 14.51 -3.52 -8.24
C PRO A 140 13.80 -2.79 -9.38
N GLY A 141 13.41 -3.54 -10.42
CA GLY A 141 12.68 -2.99 -11.58
C GLY A 141 11.17 -2.88 -11.37
N MET A 142 10.65 -3.24 -10.19
CA MET A 142 9.22 -3.10 -9.89
C MET A 142 8.88 -1.62 -9.69
N ALA A 143 7.93 -1.13 -10.49
CA ALA A 143 7.44 0.23 -10.38
C ALA A 143 6.46 0.39 -9.20
N GLY A 144 6.37 1.60 -8.67
CA GLY A 144 5.47 1.94 -7.57
C GLY A 144 6.03 1.57 -6.19
N ASN A 145 5.16 1.68 -5.19
CA ASN A 145 5.49 1.46 -3.77
C ASN A 145 4.58 0.39 -3.12
N ASP A 146 3.79 -0.32 -3.92
CA ASP A 146 2.94 -1.39 -3.41
C ASP A 146 3.73 -2.71 -3.38
N VAL A 147 3.58 -3.46 -2.30
CA VAL A 147 4.13 -4.80 -2.16
C VAL A 147 3.13 -5.81 -2.71
N LEU A 148 3.54 -6.70 -3.62
CA LEU A 148 2.64 -7.76 -4.08
C LEU A 148 2.59 -8.88 -3.05
N LEU A 149 1.41 -9.11 -2.48
CA LEU A 149 1.18 -10.19 -1.54
C LEU A 149 0.91 -11.48 -2.32
N GLY A 150 1.99 -12.23 -2.58
CA GLY A 150 1.95 -13.48 -3.34
C GLY A 150 1.68 -14.74 -2.51
N MET A 151 1.70 -15.89 -3.19
CA MET A 151 1.32 -17.19 -2.65
C MET A 151 2.15 -17.67 -1.46
N SER A 152 3.43 -17.28 -1.35
CA SER A 152 4.26 -17.56 -0.16
C SER A 152 3.64 -17.11 1.18
N ALA A 153 2.81 -16.05 1.14
CA ALA A 153 2.01 -15.56 2.26
C ALA A 153 0.57 -16.08 2.18
N LEU A 154 -0.07 -15.94 1.01
CA LEU A 154 -1.49 -16.25 0.84
C LEU A 154 -1.84 -17.71 1.12
N GLN A 155 -0.95 -18.67 0.83
CA GLN A 155 -1.20 -20.09 1.11
C GLN A 155 -1.30 -20.41 2.62
N ARG A 156 -0.85 -19.50 3.48
CA ARG A 156 -0.93 -19.63 4.94
C ARG A 156 -2.22 -19.07 5.52
N LEU A 157 -3.07 -18.53 4.64
CA LEU A 157 -4.36 -17.94 4.97
C LEU A 157 -5.45 -18.72 4.23
N GLU A 158 -6.56 -18.92 4.91
CA GLU A 158 -7.79 -19.26 4.20
C GLU A 158 -8.35 -17.97 3.61
N PHE A 159 -8.80 -18.02 2.36
CA PHE A 159 -9.45 -16.87 1.74
C PHE A 159 -10.75 -17.27 1.05
N SER A 160 -11.77 -16.44 1.20
CA SER A 160 -13.09 -16.64 0.59
C SER A 160 -13.66 -15.30 0.13
N GLN A 161 -14.34 -15.30 -1.00
CA GLN A 161 -15.01 -14.10 -1.51
C GLN A 161 -16.51 -14.19 -1.26
N GLN A 162 -17.07 -13.18 -0.60
CA GLN A 162 -18.49 -13.12 -0.27
C GLN A 162 -18.98 -11.67 -0.35
N SER A 163 -20.12 -11.45 -1.02
CA SER A 163 -20.78 -10.14 -1.08
C SER A 163 -19.89 -8.97 -1.53
N GLY A 164 -18.93 -9.21 -2.43
CA GLY A 164 -17.98 -8.19 -2.91
C GLY A 164 -16.74 -7.99 -2.03
N GLU A 165 -16.71 -8.59 -0.85
CA GLU A 165 -15.56 -8.58 0.05
C GLU A 165 -14.69 -9.83 -0.14
N LEU A 166 -13.39 -9.68 0.08
CA LEU A 166 -12.47 -10.79 0.28
C LEU A 166 -12.22 -10.94 1.77
N ILE A 167 -12.46 -12.14 2.28
CA ILE A 167 -12.24 -12.49 3.67
C ILE A 167 -10.95 -13.30 3.74
N LEU A 168 -9.99 -12.85 4.55
CA LEU A 168 -8.77 -13.55 4.89
C LEU A 168 -8.89 -14.10 6.32
N ARG A 169 -8.54 -15.36 6.54
CA ARG A 169 -8.57 -15.99 7.86
C ARG A 169 -7.24 -16.66 8.17
N GLN A 170 -6.76 -16.43 9.39
CA GLN A 170 -5.64 -17.13 9.98
C GLN A 170 -6.15 -17.99 11.14
N ASN A 171 -5.84 -19.28 11.12
CA ASN A 171 -6.03 -20.16 12.26
C ASN A 171 -4.75 -20.19 13.09
N ARG A 172 -4.78 -19.67 14.32
CA ARG A 172 -3.69 -19.85 15.29
C ARG A 172 -3.80 -21.26 15.87
N GLN A 173 -3.16 -22.22 15.22
CA GLN A 173 -2.85 -23.51 15.86
C GLN A 173 -1.61 -23.38 16.74
#